data_AF-A0A2V9DVQ8-F1
#
_entry.id   AF-A0A2V9DVQ8-F1
#
_cell.length_a   1.000
_cell.length_b   1.000
_cell.length_c   1.000
_cell.angle_alpha   90.00
_cell.angle_beta   90.00
_cell.angle_gamma   90.00
#
_symmetry.space_group_name_H-M   'P 1'
#
loop_
_entity.id
_entity.type
_entity.pdbx_description
1 polymer ?
#
loop_
_entity_poly.entity_id
_entity_poly.type
_entity_poly.pdbx_seq_one_letter_code
_entity_poly.pdbx_strand_id
1 'polypeptide(L)'
;MLALTEFVIDFARGIELADLRGPVAINARTKIAFRAGIGPHSENETIRLVLNELSAIKSETYGDYRLGVPYPKSPGRRCDLCLGTPPAWVWAIEAKMLRLYRDNGKLNDNMLMHILSPYPEHRSALTDCQKLIESGLRGRKAIVVYGYESAQFPTGPAIRAFELLARDLVRLSERATACFRGLMHPMHQSGVVVAWEIAEKEARLMAEM
;
A
#
# COMPACT_ATOMS: atom_id res chain seq x y z
N MET A 1 -4.78 -19.67 -6.60
CA MET A 1 -3.65 -18.86 -6.08
C MET A 1 -3.91 -17.42 -6.51
N LEU A 2 -3.99 -16.47 -5.57
CA LEU A 2 -4.34 -15.07 -5.87
C LEU A 2 -3.20 -14.38 -6.65
N ALA A 3 -3.49 -13.96 -7.88
CA ALA A 3 -2.54 -13.18 -8.68
C ALA A 3 -2.41 -11.74 -8.14
N LEU A 4 -1.26 -11.10 -8.32
CA LEU A 4 -1.06 -9.72 -7.86
C LEU A 4 -1.96 -8.74 -8.60
N THR A 5 -2.17 -8.96 -9.90
CA THR A 5 -3.08 -8.17 -10.73
C THR A 5 -4.53 -8.25 -10.24
N GLU A 6 -4.97 -9.45 -9.88
CA GLU A 6 -6.30 -9.67 -9.29
C GLU A 6 -6.43 -8.97 -7.94
N PHE A 7 -5.43 -9.09 -7.06
CA PHE A 7 -5.39 -8.35 -5.79
C PHE A 7 -5.51 -6.84 -6.00
N VAL A 8 -4.77 -6.27 -6.96
CA VAL A 8 -4.78 -4.82 -7.23
C VAL A 8 -6.16 -4.35 -7.74
N ILE A 9 -6.80 -5.11 -8.62
CA ILE A 9 -8.16 -4.85 -9.11
C ILE A 9 -9.16 -4.89 -7.96
N ASP A 10 -9.08 -5.93 -7.13
CA ASP A 10 -9.97 -6.09 -5.98
C ASP A 10 -9.74 -5.00 -4.93
N PHE A 11 -8.50 -4.63 -4.64
CA PHE A 11 -8.20 -3.56 -3.69
C PHE A 11 -8.77 -2.23 -4.16
N ALA A 12 -8.63 -1.89 -5.45
CA ALA A 12 -9.26 -0.69 -6.03
C ALA A 12 -10.80 -0.74 -5.89
N ARG A 13 -11.41 -1.90 -6.16
CA ARG A 13 -12.85 -2.08 -5.97
C ARG A 13 -13.28 -1.97 -4.51
N GLY A 14 -12.49 -2.51 -3.59
CA GLY A 14 -12.75 -2.43 -2.15
C GLY A 14 -12.65 -0.99 -1.63
N ILE A 15 -11.78 -0.14 -2.21
CA ILE A 15 -11.76 1.31 -1.92
C ILE A 15 -13.11 1.94 -2.29
N GLU A 16 -13.64 1.65 -3.48
CA GLU A 16 -14.94 2.18 -3.92
C GLU A 16 -16.08 1.70 -3.01
N LEU A 17 -16.11 0.41 -2.67
CA LEU A 17 -17.15 -0.16 -1.80
C LEU A 17 -17.10 0.42 -0.38
N ALA A 18 -15.91 0.55 0.19
CA ALA A 18 -15.73 1.14 1.50
C ALA A 18 -16.10 2.63 1.50
N ASP A 19 -15.77 3.37 0.44
CA ASP A 19 -16.16 4.78 0.31
C ASP A 19 -17.68 4.97 0.21
N LEU A 20 -18.39 4.08 -0.49
CA LEU A 20 -19.86 4.12 -0.59
C LEU A 20 -20.56 4.01 0.78
N ARG A 21 -19.89 3.46 1.80
CA ARG A 21 -20.41 3.44 3.19
C ARG A 21 -20.36 4.81 3.86
N GLY A 22 -19.70 5.79 3.26
CA GLY A 22 -19.47 7.13 3.80
C GLY A 22 -18.76 7.12 5.15
N PRO A 23 -17.64 6.39 5.31
CA PRO A 23 -16.94 6.35 6.58
C PRO A 23 -16.41 7.75 6.94
N VAL A 24 -16.31 8.02 8.24
CA VAL A 24 -15.88 9.33 8.75
C VAL A 24 -14.67 9.12 9.65
N ALA A 25 -13.51 9.63 9.22
CA ALA A 25 -12.31 9.64 10.03
C ALA A 25 -12.37 10.74 11.09
N ILE A 26 -11.78 10.47 12.26
CA ILE A 26 -11.66 11.44 13.35
C ILE A 26 -10.21 11.91 13.43
N ASN A 27 -10.00 13.22 13.48
CA ASN A 27 -8.68 13.79 13.70
C ASN A 27 -8.11 13.36 15.05
N ALA A 28 -6.99 12.67 15.06
CA ALA A 28 -6.39 12.13 16.29
C ALA A 28 -6.07 13.21 17.33
N ARG A 29 -5.69 14.43 16.88
CA ARG A 29 -5.28 15.55 17.74
C ARG A 29 -6.47 16.38 18.20
N THR A 30 -7.31 16.83 17.28
CA THR A 30 -8.39 17.78 17.59
C THR A 30 -9.71 17.09 17.96
N LYS A 31 -9.82 15.78 17.71
CA LYS A 31 -11.06 14.99 17.86
C LYS A 31 -12.23 15.45 16.98
N ILE A 32 -11.96 16.35 16.02
CA ILE A 32 -12.94 16.82 15.06
C ILE A 32 -13.06 15.79 13.92
N ALA A 33 -14.29 15.53 13.49
CA ALA A 33 -14.57 14.68 12.34
C ALA A 33 -14.08 15.35 11.04
N PHE A 34 -13.48 14.54 10.16
CA PHE A 34 -13.21 14.92 8.78
C PHE A 34 -14.48 14.81 7.94
N ARG A 35 -14.40 15.22 6.67
CA ARG A 35 -15.48 14.99 5.71
C ARG A 35 -15.63 13.49 5.46
N ALA A 36 -16.85 13.07 5.14
CA ALA A 36 -17.13 11.67 4.82
C ALA A 36 -16.40 11.20 3.56
N GLY A 37 -16.15 9.89 3.52
CA GLY A 37 -15.44 9.19 2.46
C GLY A 37 -14.17 8.53 2.99
N ILE A 38 -13.65 7.58 2.23
CA ILE A 38 -12.45 6.82 2.62
C ILE A 38 -11.18 7.69 2.59
N GLY A 39 -11.20 8.74 1.78
CA GLY A 39 -10.10 9.67 1.53
C GLY A 39 -9.33 10.14 2.77
N PRO A 40 -10.00 10.67 3.80
CA PRO A 40 -9.35 11.17 5.03
C PRO A 40 -8.79 10.12 5.99
N HIS A 41 -9.11 8.83 5.83
CA HIS A 41 -8.64 7.77 6.73
C HIS A 41 -7.10 7.61 6.68
N SER A 42 -6.53 7.00 7.72
CA SER A 42 -5.11 6.65 7.74
C SER A 42 -4.86 5.42 6.86
N GLU A 43 -3.60 5.16 6.54
CA GLU A 43 -3.21 4.03 5.69
C GLU A 43 -3.73 2.69 6.21
N ASN A 44 -3.43 2.38 7.48
CA ASN A 44 -3.87 1.15 8.15
C ASN A 44 -5.40 1.02 8.20
N GLU A 45 -6.08 2.15 8.40
CA GLU A 45 -7.53 2.16 8.49
C GLU A 45 -8.18 1.95 7.13
N THR A 46 -7.64 2.53 6.06
CA THR A 46 -8.07 2.25 4.69
C THR A 46 -7.90 0.76 4.37
N ILE A 47 -6.75 0.15 4.67
CA ILE A 47 -6.52 -1.29 4.44
C ILE A 47 -7.59 -2.12 5.17
N ARG A 48 -7.88 -1.78 6.43
CA ARG A 48 -8.91 -2.46 7.22
C ARG A 48 -10.30 -2.33 6.61
N LEU A 49 -10.70 -1.12 6.19
CA LEU A 49 -12.01 -0.88 5.57
C LEU A 49 -12.14 -1.62 4.23
N VAL A 50 -11.11 -1.57 3.39
CA VAL A 50 -11.06 -2.29 2.11
C VAL A 50 -11.18 -3.79 2.32
N LEU A 51 -10.41 -4.37 3.24
CA LEU A 51 -10.46 -5.81 3.48
C LEU A 51 -11.78 -6.25 4.12
N ASN A 52 -12.40 -5.44 4.97
CA ASN A 52 -13.73 -5.76 5.49
C ASN A 52 -14.74 -5.94 4.36
N GLU A 53 -14.74 -5.06 3.36
CA GLU A 53 -15.62 -5.20 2.19
C GLU A 53 -15.24 -6.43 1.35
N LEU A 54 -13.95 -6.63 1.06
CA LEU A 54 -13.47 -7.77 0.27
C LEU A 54 -13.75 -9.12 0.93
N SER A 55 -13.55 -9.26 2.24
CA SER A 55 -13.86 -10.48 2.98
C SER A 55 -15.36 -10.79 2.99
N ALA A 56 -16.22 -9.76 2.93
CA ALA A 56 -17.66 -9.95 2.87
C ALA A 56 -18.13 -10.46 1.50
N ILE A 57 -17.51 -10.01 0.41
CA ILE A 57 -17.94 -10.34 -0.97
C ILE A 57 -17.15 -11.48 -1.62
N LYS A 58 -15.93 -11.74 -1.14
CA LYS A 58 -14.98 -12.74 -1.67
C LYS A 58 -14.30 -13.48 -0.50
N SER A 59 -15.12 -14.04 0.39
CA SER A 59 -14.68 -14.70 1.63
C SER A 59 -13.68 -15.83 1.41
N GLU A 60 -13.78 -16.59 0.32
CA GLU A 60 -12.82 -17.67 0.01
C GLU A 60 -11.41 -17.14 -0.31
N THR A 61 -11.31 -15.91 -0.80
CA THR A 61 -10.03 -15.29 -1.20
C THR A 61 -9.47 -14.38 -0.10
N TYR A 62 -10.34 -13.61 0.57
CA TYR A 62 -9.96 -12.58 1.54
C TYR A 62 -10.46 -12.86 2.96
N GLY A 63 -11.09 -14.01 3.23
CA GLY A 63 -11.56 -14.36 4.57
C GLY A 63 -10.43 -14.62 5.55
N ASP A 64 -9.33 -15.19 5.06
CA ASP A 64 -8.11 -15.43 5.83
C ASP A 64 -7.08 -14.33 5.57
N TYR A 65 -7.12 -13.27 6.38
CA TYR A 65 -6.10 -12.22 6.38
C TYR A 65 -5.69 -11.84 7.80
N ARG A 66 -4.51 -11.22 7.92
CA ARG A 66 -4.03 -10.63 9.17
C ARG A 66 -3.37 -9.30 8.91
N LEU A 67 -3.67 -8.32 9.77
CA LEU A 67 -3.02 -7.01 9.77
C LEU A 67 -1.94 -6.95 10.85
N GLY A 68 -0.86 -6.21 10.60
CA GLY A 68 0.17 -5.95 11.61
C GLY A 68 0.93 -7.22 12.06
N VAL A 69 1.23 -8.14 11.14
CA VAL A 69 1.89 -9.42 11.45
C VAL A 69 3.35 -9.18 11.85
N PRO A 70 3.81 -9.57 13.05
CA PRO A 70 5.20 -9.37 13.47
C PRO A 70 6.19 -10.00 12.49
N TYR A 71 7.28 -9.30 12.20
CA TYR A 71 8.39 -9.86 11.43
C TYR A 71 9.18 -10.85 12.29
N PRO A 72 9.32 -12.13 11.87
CA PRO A 72 10.05 -13.14 12.63
C PRO A 72 11.49 -12.75 12.99
N LYS A 73 12.17 -12.02 12.12
CA LYS A 73 13.59 -11.64 12.29
C LYS A 73 13.81 -10.21 12.77
N SER A 74 12.76 -9.45 13.08
CA SER A 74 12.89 -8.04 13.45
C SER A 74 11.85 -7.62 14.51
N PRO A 75 12.19 -7.78 15.80
CA PRO A 75 11.32 -7.39 16.90
C PRO A 75 10.83 -5.94 16.77
N GLY A 76 9.54 -5.71 17.00
CA GLY A 76 8.91 -4.39 16.91
C GLY A 76 8.50 -3.93 15.51
N ARG A 77 8.93 -4.64 14.45
CA ARG A 77 8.46 -4.41 13.08
C ARG A 77 7.32 -5.37 12.72
N ARG A 78 6.39 -4.88 11.91
CA ARG A 78 5.16 -5.59 11.55
C ARG A 78 4.88 -5.39 10.06
N CYS A 79 4.35 -6.44 9.43
CA CYS A 79 3.79 -6.40 8.09
C CYS A 79 2.41 -5.79 8.10
N ASP A 80 2.13 -4.87 7.19
CA ASP A 80 0.83 -4.20 7.12
C ASP A 80 -0.29 -5.22 6.88
N LEU A 81 -0.09 -6.14 5.92
CA LEU A 81 -1.08 -7.14 5.53
C LEU A 81 -0.43 -8.48 5.14
N CYS A 82 -0.92 -9.57 5.70
CA CYS A 82 -0.71 -10.91 5.16
C CYS A 82 -2.04 -11.57 4.73
N LEU A 83 -2.07 -12.19 3.56
CA LEU A 83 -3.19 -12.97 3.02
C LEU A 83 -2.89 -14.48 3.05
N GLY A 84 -3.92 -15.28 3.37
CA GLY A 84 -3.83 -16.72 3.56
C GLY A 84 -3.52 -17.11 5.00
N THR A 85 -2.94 -18.29 5.21
CA THR A 85 -2.65 -18.83 6.55
C THR A 85 -1.14 -18.96 6.79
N PRO A 86 -0.69 -18.79 8.05
CA PRO A 86 0.72 -19.04 8.40
C PRO A 86 1.05 -20.54 8.33
N PRO A 87 2.35 -20.92 8.23
CA PRO A 87 3.51 -20.03 8.22
C PRO A 87 3.88 -19.49 6.83
N ALA A 88 3.20 -19.95 5.76
CA ALA A 88 3.48 -19.58 4.37
C ALA A 88 2.28 -18.84 3.76
N TRP A 89 2.34 -17.52 3.80
CA TRP A 89 1.30 -16.66 3.28
C TRP A 89 1.18 -16.76 1.76
N VAL A 90 -0.01 -16.52 1.22
CA VAL A 90 -0.19 -16.29 -0.21
C VAL A 90 0.53 -14.99 -0.59
N TRP A 91 0.34 -13.95 0.23
CA TRP A 91 1.03 -12.67 0.12
C TRP A 91 1.36 -12.10 1.49
N ALA A 92 2.56 -11.53 1.63
CA ALA A 92 2.91 -10.55 2.65
C ALA A 92 3.10 -9.20 1.94
N ILE A 93 2.45 -8.15 2.44
CA ILE A 93 2.26 -6.89 1.73
C ILE A 93 2.60 -5.73 2.66
N GLU A 94 3.49 -4.86 2.20
CA GLU A 94 3.62 -3.49 2.73
C GLU A 94 2.84 -2.55 1.83
N ALA A 95 2.02 -1.70 2.42
CA ALA A 95 1.22 -0.75 1.69
C ALA A 95 1.73 0.68 1.95
N LYS A 96 1.61 1.56 0.95
CA LYS A 96 1.81 2.99 1.14
C LYS A 96 0.73 3.82 0.47
N MET A 97 0.24 4.82 1.20
CA MET A 97 -0.73 5.78 0.70
C MET A 97 -0.02 7.00 0.12
N LEU A 98 -0.26 7.31 -1.15
CA LEU A 98 0.18 8.53 -1.84
C LEU A 98 -0.96 9.56 -1.89
N ARG A 99 -1.14 10.30 -0.80
CA ARG A 99 -2.22 11.31 -0.64
C ARG A 99 -1.66 12.72 -0.50
N LEU A 100 -1.51 13.41 -1.63
CA LEU A 100 -0.90 14.74 -1.69
C LEU A 100 -1.81 15.85 -1.14
N TYR A 101 -3.12 15.73 -1.28
CA TYR A 101 -4.07 16.67 -0.69
C TYR A 101 -4.64 16.12 0.61
N ARG A 102 -4.72 16.96 1.64
CA ARG A 102 -5.42 16.65 2.89
C ARG A 102 -6.93 16.84 2.72
N ASP A 103 -7.69 16.46 3.75
CA ASP A 103 -9.15 16.67 3.83
C ASP A 103 -9.57 18.11 3.48
N ASN A 104 -8.82 19.10 3.96
CA ASN A 104 -9.09 20.52 3.71
C ASN A 104 -8.53 21.08 2.40
N GLY A 105 -8.00 20.24 1.52
CA GLY A 105 -7.42 20.65 0.24
C GLY A 105 -6.04 21.30 0.33
N LYS A 106 -5.40 21.35 1.51
CA LYS A 106 -3.99 21.76 1.62
C LYS A 106 -3.06 20.61 1.23
N LEU A 107 -1.88 20.95 0.70
CA LEU A 107 -0.86 19.96 0.36
C LEU A 107 -0.28 19.27 1.60
N ASN A 108 0.20 18.06 1.36
CA ASN A 108 1.00 17.29 2.29
C ASN A 108 2.43 17.16 1.76
N ASP A 109 3.28 18.09 2.19
CA ASP A 109 4.64 18.27 1.68
C ASP A 109 5.55 17.06 1.98
N ASN A 110 5.19 16.24 2.97
CA ASN A 110 5.96 15.06 3.36
C ASN A 110 5.54 13.79 2.61
N MET A 111 4.58 13.87 1.68
CA MET A 111 4.02 12.66 1.08
C MET A 111 5.03 11.88 0.24
N LEU A 112 5.89 12.58 -0.52
CA LEU A 112 6.93 11.92 -1.31
C LEU A 112 7.99 11.23 -0.43
N MET A 113 8.23 11.72 0.78
CA MET A 113 9.12 11.07 1.75
C MET A 113 8.66 9.65 2.06
N HIS A 114 7.35 9.42 2.23
CA HIS A 114 6.79 8.10 2.51
C HIS A 114 6.84 7.12 1.32
N ILE A 115 7.19 7.59 0.13
CA ILE A 115 7.35 6.74 -1.06
C ILE A 115 8.82 6.55 -1.40
N LEU A 116 9.60 7.65 -1.44
CA LEU A 116 10.91 7.70 -2.10
C LEU A 116 12.09 7.81 -1.15
N SER A 117 11.88 8.09 0.13
CA SER A 117 13.00 8.30 1.05
C SER A 117 13.88 7.05 1.14
N PRO A 118 15.21 7.16 1.00
CA PRO A 118 16.12 6.04 1.21
C PRO A 118 16.44 5.77 2.69
N TYR A 119 16.07 6.69 3.59
CA TYR A 119 16.40 6.59 5.01
C TYR A 119 15.44 5.67 5.78
N PRO A 120 15.93 4.60 6.44
CA PRO A 120 15.10 3.63 7.16
C PRO A 120 14.14 4.24 8.20
N GLU A 121 14.53 5.34 8.83
CA GLU A 121 13.76 6.05 9.86
C GLU A 121 12.46 6.64 9.30
N HIS A 122 12.44 6.96 8.00
CA HIS A 122 11.28 7.56 7.33
C HIS A 122 10.21 6.55 6.94
N ARG A 123 10.52 5.23 6.99
CA ARG A 123 9.56 4.13 6.74
C ARG A 123 8.82 4.31 5.40
N SER A 124 9.60 4.45 4.34
CA SER A 124 9.08 4.64 2.98
C SER A 124 8.82 3.32 2.28
N ALA A 125 8.01 3.34 1.21
CA ALA A 125 7.86 2.20 0.29
C ALA A 125 9.22 1.64 -0.17
N LEU A 126 10.19 2.53 -0.43
CA LEU A 126 11.54 2.15 -0.86
C LEU A 126 12.26 1.32 0.20
N THR A 127 12.26 1.78 1.45
CA THR A 127 12.89 1.05 2.57
C THR A 127 12.11 -0.21 2.95
N ASP A 128 10.80 -0.21 2.73
CA ASP A 128 9.92 -1.35 2.97
C ASP A 128 10.21 -2.53 2.04
N CYS A 129 10.76 -2.29 0.84
CA CYS A 129 11.22 -3.35 -0.06
C CYS A 129 12.23 -4.29 0.63
N GLN A 130 13.35 -3.73 1.12
CA GLN A 130 14.40 -4.52 1.78
C GLN A 130 13.91 -5.12 3.09
N LYS A 131 13.22 -4.33 3.90
CA LYS A 131 12.65 -4.79 5.18
C LYS A 131 11.74 -6.00 5.00
N LEU A 132 10.88 -5.99 3.99
CA LEU A 132 9.94 -7.09 3.76
C LEU A 132 10.66 -8.34 3.27
N ILE A 133 11.67 -8.21 2.40
CA ILE A 133 12.54 -9.32 1.99
C ILE A 133 13.24 -9.96 3.21
N GLU A 134 13.86 -9.15 4.06
CA GLU A 134 14.63 -9.58 5.23
C GLU A 134 13.77 -10.04 6.41
N SER A 135 12.46 -9.78 6.38
CA SER A 135 11.53 -10.00 7.49
C SER A 135 11.53 -11.42 8.04
N GLY A 136 11.84 -12.42 7.20
CA GLY A 136 11.68 -13.84 7.50
C GLY A 136 10.26 -14.38 7.32
N LEU A 137 9.32 -13.55 6.85
CA LEU A 137 7.99 -14.02 6.44
C LEU A 137 8.11 -14.92 5.20
N ARG A 138 7.44 -16.09 5.24
CA ARG A 138 7.38 -16.99 4.09
C ARG A 138 6.17 -16.66 3.23
N GLY A 139 6.26 -16.96 1.94
CA GLY A 139 5.26 -16.56 0.95
C GLY A 139 5.78 -15.51 0.00
N ARG A 140 4.93 -15.12 -0.96
CA ARG A 140 5.22 -14.06 -1.92
C ARG A 140 5.14 -12.70 -1.23
N LYS A 141 5.92 -11.74 -1.69
CA LYS A 141 6.08 -10.43 -1.05
C LYS A 141 5.74 -9.34 -2.05
N ALA A 142 4.96 -8.35 -1.65
CA ALA A 142 4.61 -7.25 -2.53
C ALA A 142 4.66 -5.90 -1.82
N ILE A 143 4.96 -4.87 -2.61
CA ILE A 143 4.76 -3.48 -2.24
C ILE A 143 3.52 -2.99 -2.99
N VAL A 144 2.59 -2.40 -2.25
CA VAL A 144 1.37 -1.82 -2.80
C VAL A 144 1.41 -0.32 -2.53
N VAL A 145 1.22 0.50 -3.56
CA VAL A 145 0.99 1.93 -3.41
C VAL A 145 -0.39 2.25 -3.94
N TYR A 146 -1.22 2.91 -3.13
CA TYR A 146 -2.46 3.48 -3.61
C TYR A 146 -2.44 4.99 -3.41
N GLY A 147 -2.87 5.73 -4.43
CA GLY A 147 -2.79 7.19 -4.43
C GLY A 147 -4.03 7.82 -5.02
N TYR A 148 -4.30 9.05 -4.59
CA TYR A 148 -5.40 9.85 -5.13
C TYR A 148 -4.89 10.74 -6.25
N GLU A 149 -5.57 10.71 -7.39
CA GLU A 149 -5.16 11.49 -8.56
C GLU A 149 -5.52 12.97 -8.41
N SER A 150 -4.65 13.82 -8.95
CA SER A 150 -4.88 15.25 -9.12
C SER A 150 -4.23 15.72 -10.41
N ALA A 151 -4.89 16.64 -11.11
CA ALA A 151 -4.35 17.24 -12.32
C ALA A 151 -3.04 18.02 -12.07
N GLN A 152 -2.90 18.66 -10.90
CA GLN A 152 -1.71 19.44 -10.56
C GLN A 152 -0.55 18.56 -10.11
N PHE A 153 -0.87 17.47 -9.41
CA PHE A 153 0.13 16.55 -8.88
C PHE A 153 -0.31 15.11 -9.12
N PRO A 154 -0.13 14.61 -10.36
CA PRO A 154 -0.49 13.24 -10.70
C PRO A 154 0.40 12.26 -9.91
N THR A 155 -0.10 11.05 -9.67
CA THR A 155 0.66 10.03 -8.91
C THR A 155 1.82 9.44 -9.71
N GLY A 156 1.69 9.42 -11.04
CA GLY A 156 2.60 8.74 -11.98
C GLY A 156 4.09 9.08 -11.83
N PRO A 157 4.50 10.36 -11.70
CA PRO A 157 5.89 10.72 -11.48
C PRO A 157 6.52 10.09 -10.22
N ALA A 158 5.79 10.08 -9.09
CA ALA A 158 6.28 9.47 -7.85
C ALA A 158 6.40 7.94 -7.99
N ILE A 159 5.43 7.30 -8.65
CA ILE A 159 5.43 5.86 -8.92
C ILE A 159 6.63 5.48 -9.80
N ARG A 160 6.89 6.23 -10.89
CA ARG A 160 8.06 5.96 -11.75
C ARG A 160 9.38 6.17 -11.03
N ALA A 161 9.49 7.21 -10.20
CA ALA A 161 10.67 7.45 -9.38
C ALA A 161 10.92 6.30 -8.41
N PHE A 162 9.86 5.80 -7.75
CA PHE A 162 9.94 4.61 -6.89
C PHE A 162 10.45 3.40 -7.66
N GLU A 163 9.89 3.10 -8.83
CA GLU A 163 10.30 1.95 -9.65
C GLU A 163 11.78 2.01 -10.05
N LEU A 164 12.29 3.20 -10.38
CA LEU A 164 13.69 3.39 -10.74
C LEU A 164 14.62 3.12 -9.54
N LEU A 165 14.27 3.65 -8.36
CA LEU A 165 15.06 3.47 -7.14
C LEU A 165 14.97 2.04 -6.59
N ALA A 166 13.76 1.46 -6.55
CA ALA A 166 13.53 0.15 -5.96
C ALA A 166 14.23 -0.99 -6.73
N ARG A 167 14.38 -0.86 -8.06
CA ARG A 167 15.14 -1.83 -8.89
C ARG A 167 16.62 -1.92 -8.52
N ASP A 168 17.16 -0.89 -7.87
CA ASP A 168 18.53 -0.98 -7.36
C ASP A 168 18.61 -1.89 -6.14
N LEU A 169 17.57 -1.88 -5.29
CA LEU A 169 17.53 -2.59 -4.01
C LEU A 169 17.02 -4.03 -4.11
N VAL A 170 16.04 -4.30 -4.98
CA VAL A 170 15.35 -5.59 -5.07
C VAL A 170 15.03 -5.95 -6.53
N ARG A 171 14.73 -7.24 -6.79
CA ARG A 171 14.10 -7.63 -8.05
C ARG A 171 12.62 -7.23 -7.97
N LEU A 172 12.20 -6.35 -8.88
CA LEU A 172 10.83 -5.84 -8.98
C LEU A 172 10.14 -6.50 -10.18
N SER A 173 8.92 -7.01 -10.02
CA SER A 173 8.10 -7.50 -11.13
C SER A 173 7.65 -6.38 -12.07
N GLU A 174 6.97 -6.74 -13.16
CA GLU A 174 6.13 -5.76 -13.85
C GLU A 174 5.05 -5.19 -12.91
N ARG A 175 4.66 -3.95 -13.18
CA ARG A 175 3.67 -3.24 -12.38
C ARG A 175 2.27 -3.78 -12.65
N ALA A 176 1.57 -4.21 -11.61
CA ALA A 176 0.12 -4.37 -11.62
C ALA A 176 -0.55 -3.00 -11.37
N THR A 177 -1.66 -2.70 -12.05
CA THR A 177 -2.34 -1.40 -11.93
C THR A 177 -3.85 -1.54 -12.05
N ALA A 178 -4.59 -0.85 -11.18
CA ALA A 178 -6.03 -0.66 -11.30
C ALA A 178 -6.41 0.75 -10.82
N CYS A 179 -7.44 1.34 -11.43
CA CYS A 179 -7.95 2.65 -11.04
C CYS A 179 -9.24 2.50 -10.24
N PHE A 180 -9.50 3.46 -9.35
CA PHE A 180 -10.78 3.63 -8.67
C PHE A 180 -11.29 5.06 -8.88
N ARG A 181 -12.61 5.23 -8.86
CA ARG A 181 -13.25 6.54 -9.15
C ARG A 181 -14.62 6.68 -8.52
N GLY A 182 -15.14 7.90 -8.55
CA GLY A 182 -16.48 8.20 -8.03
C GLY A 182 -16.55 8.21 -6.51
N LEU A 183 -15.41 8.42 -5.84
CA LEU A 183 -15.39 8.52 -4.38
C LEU A 183 -16.00 9.85 -3.94
N MET A 184 -16.68 9.86 -2.80
CA MET A 184 -17.50 10.98 -2.35
C MET A 184 -16.70 12.18 -1.82
N HIS A 185 -15.48 11.95 -1.33
CA HIS A 185 -14.69 13.03 -0.73
C HIS A 185 -14.21 14.01 -1.82
N PRO A 186 -14.41 15.33 -1.66
CA PRO A 186 -14.17 16.31 -2.72
C PRO A 186 -12.71 16.39 -3.19
N MET A 187 -11.74 16.08 -2.33
CA MET A 187 -10.31 16.07 -2.69
C MET A 187 -9.79 14.71 -3.17
N HIS A 188 -10.58 13.65 -3.02
CA HIS A 188 -10.10 12.27 -3.13
C HIS A 188 -11.03 11.43 -4.00
N GLN A 189 -11.52 11.99 -5.11
CA GLN A 189 -12.61 11.41 -5.90
C GLN A 189 -12.20 10.22 -6.79
N SER A 190 -10.91 10.11 -7.09
CA SER A 190 -10.36 9.05 -7.93
C SER A 190 -8.89 8.82 -7.62
N GLY A 191 -8.36 7.71 -8.12
CA GLY A 191 -6.99 7.31 -7.83
C GLY A 191 -6.58 6.04 -8.52
N VAL A 192 -5.42 5.55 -8.12
CA VAL A 192 -4.79 4.35 -8.65
C VAL A 192 -4.28 3.49 -7.51
N VAL A 193 -4.35 2.17 -7.70
CA VAL A 193 -3.61 1.17 -6.93
C VAL A 193 -2.58 0.57 -7.87
N VAL A 194 -1.32 0.59 -7.45
CA VAL A 194 -0.21 -0.06 -8.14
C VAL A 194 0.47 -1.01 -7.20
N ALA A 195 0.98 -2.13 -7.73
CA ALA A 195 1.74 -3.06 -6.93
C ALA A 195 2.83 -3.77 -7.74
N TRP A 196 3.82 -4.24 -7.00
CA TRP A 196 4.91 -5.04 -7.54
C TRP A 196 5.21 -6.19 -6.60
N GLU A 197 5.43 -7.37 -7.16
CA GLU A 197 6.06 -8.46 -6.43
C GLU A 197 7.56 -8.16 -6.31
N ILE A 198 8.09 -8.38 -5.12
CA ILE A 198 9.51 -8.19 -4.82
C ILE A 198 10.17 -9.52 -4.49
N ALA A 199 11.43 -9.66 -4.91
CA ALA A 199 12.29 -10.77 -4.53
C ALA A 199 13.72 -10.27 -4.27
N GLU A 200 14.52 -11.12 -3.62
CA GLU A 200 15.95 -10.88 -3.48
C GLU A 200 16.58 -10.65 -4.86
N LYS A 201 17.44 -9.64 -4.93
CA LYS A 201 18.27 -9.42 -6.12
C LYS A 201 19.38 -10.47 -6.08
N GLU A 202 19.57 -11.21 -7.16
CA GLU A 202 20.73 -12.09 -7.27
C GLU A 202 21.98 -11.26 -7.03
N ALA A 203 22.87 -11.74 -6.16
CA ALA A 203 24.14 -11.07 -5.94
C ALA A 203 24.81 -10.92 -7.31
N ARG A 204 25.14 -9.68 -7.70
CA ARG A 204 26.16 -9.50 -8.73
C ARG A 204 27.39 -10.19 -8.16
N LEU A 205 27.75 -11.36 -8.71
CA LEU A 205 29.13 -11.80 -8.69
C LEU A 205 29.91 -10.59 -9.18
N MET A 206 30.71 -10.02 -8.28
CA MET A 206 31.66 -8.96 -8.60
C MET A 206 32.60 -9.53 -9.66
N ALA A 207 32.23 -9.37 -10.93
CA ALA A 207 33.13 -9.43 -12.05
C ALA A 207 33.88 -8.09 -12.09
N GLU A 208 34.72 -7.90 -11.06
CA GLU A 208 35.85 -6.98 -11.07
C GLU A 208 37.06 -7.82 -10.62
N MET A 209 37.48 -8.69 -11.53
CA MET A 209 38.89 -8.98 -11.79
C MET A 209 39.32 -8.12 -12.99
#